data_AF-A0A958LUS4-F1
#
_entry.id   AF-A0A958LUS4-F1
#
_cell.length_a   1.000
_cell.length_b   1.000
_cell.length_c   1.000
_cell.angle_alpha   90.00
_cell.angle_beta   90.00
_cell.angle_gamma   90.00
#
_symmetry.space_group_name_H-M   'P 1'
#
loop_
_entity.id
_entity.type
_entity.pdbx_description
1 polymer ?
#
loop_
_entity_poly.entity_id
_entity_poly.type
_entity_poly.pdbx_seq_one_letter_code
_entity_poly.pdbx_strand_id
1 'polypeptide(L)'
;YSPEGPFIWVSPLYMPLSWGGMLISFGVLGDFLVKKTQSKIKGSLLAALAMGVYVPFYEYLAQHANWWFYLNAKGVGGVPYFIFIGEFLIGIPLALIIAKVKVVSFKEVTVWGVIVGLWIYISYWIAYKIQILIL
;
A
#
# COMPACT_ATOMS: atom_id res chain seq x y z
N TYR A 1 18.35 -0.81 8.37
CA TYR A 1 18.07 -2.16 7.80
C TYR A 1 19.18 -3.10 8.21
N SER A 2 18.85 -4.32 8.66
CA SER A 2 19.85 -5.35 8.93
C SER A 2 20.42 -5.87 7.60
N PRO A 3 21.75 -5.86 7.40
CA PRO A 3 22.37 -6.31 6.16
C PRO A 3 22.28 -7.83 5.90
N GLU A 4 21.75 -8.62 6.83
CA GLU A 4 21.89 -10.08 6.84
C GLU A 4 20.70 -10.84 6.23
N GLY A 5 19.64 -10.14 5.80
CA GLY A 5 18.44 -10.77 5.22
C GLY A 5 18.65 -11.28 3.79
N PRO A 6 17.77 -12.17 3.29
CA PRO A 6 17.73 -12.51 1.87
C PRO A 6 17.20 -11.32 1.05
N PHE A 7 17.98 -10.81 0.10
CA PHE A 7 17.63 -9.64 -0.75
C PHE A 7 17.44 -10.04 -2.21
N ILE A 8 16.52 -9.39 -2.94
CA ILE A 8 16.45 -9.56 -4.41
C ILE A 8 17.25 -8.50 -5.17
N TRP A 9 17.37 -7.24 -4.76
CA TRP A 9 18.45 -6.27 -5.15
C TRP A 9 18.29 -4.86 -4.54
N VAL A 10 17.29 -4.61 -3.66
CA VAL A 10 17.26 -3.51 -2.66
C VAL A 10 16.13 -3.70 -1.62
N SER A 11 15.17 -4.60 -1.86
CA SER A 11 14.14 -5.00 -0.90
C SER A 11 14.29 -6.47 -0.51
N PRO A 12 13.98 -6.86 0.74
CA PRO A 12 14.03 -8.25 1.18
C PRO A 12 13.12 -9.16 0.35
N LEU A 13 13.53 -10.43 0.18
CA LEU A 13 12.80 -11.47 -0.55
C LEU A 13 11.34 -11.63 -0.08
N TYR A 14 11.07 -11.38 1.20
CA TYR A 14 9.73 -11.45 1.76
C TYR A 14 8.82 -10.31 1.30
N MET A 15 9.34 -9.13 0.97
CA MET A 15 8.51 -7.96 0.65
C MET A 15 7.65 -8.17 -0.60
N PRO A 16 8.18 -8.60 -1.76
CA PRO A 16 7.34 -8.88 -2.93
C PRO A 16 6.24 -9.91 -2.65
N LEU A 17 6.53 -10.93 -1.82
CA LEU A 17 5.56 -11.95 -1.41
C LEU A 17 4.49 -11.36 -0.47
N SER A 18 4.90 -10.56 0.52
CA SER A 18 4.01 -9.84 1.43
C SER A 18 3.09 -8.89 0.68
N TRP A 19 3.63 -8.15 -0.30
CA TRP A 19 2.85 -7.30 -1.19
C TRP A 19 1.88 -8.13 -2.03
N GLY A 20 2.29 -9.27 -2.59
CA GLY A 20 1.39 -10.18 -3.28
C GLY A 20 0.20 -10.62 -2.42
N GLY A 21 0.46 -11.04 -1.18
CA GLY A 21 -0.58 -11.39 -0.22
C GLY A 21 -1.50 -10.21 0.13
N MET A 22 -0.92 -9.05 0.42
CA MET A 22 -1.65 -7.82 0.72
C MET A 22 -2.57 -7.41 -0.44
N LEU A 23 -2.04 -7.39 -1.67
CA LEU A 23 -2.79 -7.05 -2.88
C LEU A 23 -3.99 -7.98 -3.08
N ILE A 24 -3.83 -9.28 -2.84
CA ILE A 24 -4.95 -10.24 -2.90
C ILE A 24 -5.97 -9.94 -1.79
N SER A 25 -5.54 -9.77 -0.53
CA SER A 25 -6.43 -9.51 0.59
C SER A 25 -7.23 -8.22 0.39
N PHE A 26 -6.59 -7.13 -0.02
CA PHE A 26 -7.26 -5.85 -0.27
C PHE A 26 -8.07 -5.84 -1.56
N GLY A 27 -7.69 -6.65 -2.56
CA GLY A 27 -8.52 -6.90 -3.74
C GLY A 27 -9.85 -7.58 -3.39
N VAL A 28 -9.79 -8.63 -2.55
CA VAL A 28 -10.99 -9.33 -2.04
C VAL A 28 -11.83 -8.42 -1.16
N LEU A 29 -11.20 -7.67 -0.24
CA LEU A 29 -11.90 -6.70 0.60
C LEU A 29 -12.57 -5.61 -0.25
N GLY A 30 -11.89 -5.09 -1.27
CA GLY A 30 -12.42 -4.11 -2.21
C GLY A 30 -13.65 -4.63 -2.94
N ASP A 31 -13.57 -5.82 -3.53
CA ASP A 31 -14.71 -6.47 -4.19
C ASP A 31 -15.90 -6.67 -3.24
N PHE A 32 -15.63 -7.15 -2.02
CA PHE A 32 -16.64 -7.28 -0.98
C PHE A 32 -17.33 -5.95 -0.65
N LEU A 33 -16.55 -4.89 -0.40
CA LEU A 33 -17.07 -3.57 -0.05
C LEU A 33 -17.81 -2.90 -1.20
N VAL A 34 -17.36 -3.10 -2.45
CA VAL A 34 -18.08 -2.61 -3.64
C VAL A 34 -19.43 -3.29 -3.78
N LYS A 35 -19.49 -4.62 -3.62
CA LYS A 35 -20.76 -5.37 -3.63
C LYS A 35 -21.68 -4.96 -2.48
N LYS A 36 -21.13 -4.79 -1.27
CA LYS A 36 -21.89 -4.43 -0.07
C LYS A 36 -22.46 -3.02 -0.13
N THR A 37 -21.70 -2.06 -0.64
CA THR A 37 -22.11 -0.65 -0.76
C THR A 37 -22.91 -0.35 -2.03
N GLN A 38 -22.97 -1.33 -2.95
CA GLN A 38 -23.54 -1.16 -4.30
C GLN A 38 -22.94 0.02 -5.09
N SER A 39 -21.72 0.45 -4.71
CA SER A 39 -21.06 1.61 -5.30
C SER A 39 -19.57 1.35 -5.41
N LYS A 40 -19.07 1.41 -6.65
CA LYS A 40 -17.63 1.24 -6.95
C LYS A 40 -16.79 2.28 -6.23
N ILE A 41 -17.25 3.53 -6.20
CA ILE A 41 -16.53 4.64 -5.56
C ILE A 41 -16.50 4.44 -4.04
N LYS A 42 -17.67 4.25 -3.41
CA LYS A 42 -17.73 4.11 -1.94
C LYS A 42 -16.99 2.88 -1.45
N GLY A 43 -17.18 1.73 -2.10
CA GLY A 43 -16.48 0.50 -1.75
C GLY A 43 -14.96 0.63 -1.88
N SER A 44 -14.47 1.27 -2.94
CA SER A 44 -13.03 1.47 -3.15
C SER A 44 -12.43 2.46 -2.14
N LEU A 45 -13.16 3.54 -1.80
CA LEU A 45 -12.71 4.48 -0.77
C LEU A 45 -12.63 3.82 0.60
N LEU A 46 -13.59 2.96 0.96
CA LEU A 46 -13.54 2.21 2.22
C LEU A 46 -12.38 1.21 2.25
N ALA A 47 -12.12 0.51 1.14
CA ALA A 47 -10.97 -0.38 1.03
C ALA A 47 -9.64 0.38 1.12
N ALA A 48 -9.56 1.55 0.46
CA ALA A 48 -8.41 2.45 0.52
C ALA A 48 -8.17 2.97 1.94
N LEU A 49 -9.23 3.32 2.69
CA LEU A 49 -9.12 3.71 4.10
C LEU A 49 -8.56 2.57 4.96
N ALA A 50 -9.03 1.35 4.75
CA ALA A 50 -8.49 0.19 5.46
C ALA A 50 -7.00 -0.02 5.13
N MET A 51 -6.61 0.14 3.87
CA MET A 51 -5.21 0.03 3.43
C MET A 51 -4.35 1.14 4.05
N GLY A 52 -4.86 2.38 4.07
CA GLY A 52 -4.23 3.54 4.67
C GLY A 52 -4.01 3.45 6.18
N VAL A 53 -4.60 2.46 6.86
CA VAL A 53 -4.36 2.17 8.29
C VAL A 53 -3.56 0.87 8.47
N TYR A 54 -3.72 -0.10 7.57
CA TYR A 54 -3.11 -1.43 7.69
C TYR A 54 -1.59 -1.37 7.76
N VAL A 55 -0.93 -0.76 6.77
CA VAL A 55 0.54 -0.66 6.78
C VAL A 55 1.03 0.20 7.96
N PRO A 56 0.46 1.40 8.22
CA PRO A 56 0.82 2.17 9.40
C PRO A 56 0.66 1.44 10.74
N PHE A 57 -0.28 0.50 10.84
CA PHE A 57 -0.41 -0.32 12.04
C PHE A 57 0.78 -1.27 12.21
N TYR A 58 1.24 -1.92 11.14
CA TYR A 58 2.46 -2.75 11.21
C TYR A 58 3.72 -1.91 11.41
N GLU A 59 3.78 -0.71 10.84
CA GLU A 59 4.83 0.27 11.10
C GLU A 59 4.91 0.63 12.58
N TYR A 60 3.77 0.93 13.19
CA TYR A 60 3.66 1.18 14.62
C TYR A 60 4.15 -0.02 15.45
N LEU A 61 3.71 -1.24 15.13
CA LEU A 61 4.17 -2.45 15.82
C LEU A 61 5.67 -2.71 15.65
N ALA A 62 6.22 -2.49 14.45
CA ALA A 62 7.64 -2.67 14.16
C ALA A 62 8.51 -1.70 14.99
N GLN A 63 8.05 -0.47 15.18
CA GLN A 63 8.71 0.50 16.07
C GLN A 63 8.67 0.05 17.52
N HIS A 64 7.53 -0.46 18.00
CA HIS A 64 7.40 -0.98 19.37
C HIS A 64 8.20 -2.27 19.61
N ALA A 65 8.47 -3.02 18.54
CA ALA A 65 9.37 -4.17 18.56
C ALA A 65 10.86 -3.78 18.40
N ASN A 66 11.18 -2.48 18.32
CA ASN A 66 12.53 -1.96 18.10
C ASN A 66 13.18 -2.45 16.80
N TRP A 67 12.40 -2.77 15.77
CA TRP A 67 12.93 -3.22 14.49
C TRP A 67 13.55 -2.07 13.70
N TRP A 68 12.93 -0.88 13.75
CA TRP A 68 13.41 0.34 13.12
C TRP A 68 12.58 1.55 13.52
N PHE A 69 13.08 2.76 13.21
CA PHE A 69 12.45 4.02 13.59
C PHE A 69 12.54 5.07 12.47
N TYR A 70 11.53 5.91 12.36
CA TYR A 70 11.59 7.13 11.58
C TYR A 70 12.24 8.25 12.39
N LEU A 71 13.21 8.94 11.79
CA LEU A 71 13.87 10.09 12.39
C LEU A 71 13.29 11.38 11.80
N ASN A 72 12.99 12.36 12.67
CA ASN A 72 12.54 13.70 12.29
C ASN A 72 11.29 13.74 11.40
N ALA A 73 10.42 12.74 11.50
CA ALA A 73 9.20 12.67 10.73
C ALA A 73 7.98 12.94 11.63
N LYS A 74 7.19 13.94 11.26
CA LYS A 74 5.91 14.21 11.93
C LYS A 74 4.88 13.14 11.54
N GLY A 75 4.10 12.70 12.52
CA GLY A 75 3.18 11.59 12.37
C GLY A 75 2.43 11.27 13.66
N VAL A 76 1.74 10.14 13.67
CA VAL A 76 0.99 9.62 14.82
C VAL A 76 1.60 8.30 15.26
N GLY A 77 1.85 8.13 16.57
CA GLY A 77 2.45 6.91 17.11
C GLY A 77 3.84 6.60 16.55
N GLY A 78 4.59 7.63 16.12
CA GLY A 78 5.91 7.46 15.49
C GLY A 78 5.85 7.11 13.99
N VAL A 79 4.65 6.95 13.41
CA VAL A 79 4.45 6.64 12.00
C VAL A 79 4.17 7.92 11.21
N PRO A 80 5.02 8.30 10.22
CA PRO A 80 4.84 9.49 9.40
C PRO A 80 3.51 9.57 8.65
N TYR A 81 2.93 10.77 8.54
CA TYR A 81 1.68 10.99 7.80
C TYR A 81 1.74 10.57 6.33
N PHE A 82 2.89 10.70 5.68
CA PHE A 82 3.04 10.36 4.27
C PHE A 82 2.83 8.85 4.01
N ILE A 83 2.98 7.99 5.02
CA ILE A 83 2.71 6.55 4.88
C ILE A 83 1.21 6.32 4.85
N PHE A 84 0.46 6.89 5.80
CA PHE A 84 -1.01 6.81 5.81
C PHE A 84 -1.60 7.31 4.50
N ILE A 85 -1.12 8.47 4.02
CA ILE A 85 -1.60 9.09 2.79
C ILE A 85 -1.18 8.26 1.57
N GLY A 86 0.07 7.79 1.50
CA GLY A 86 0.57 6.99 0.40
C GLY A 86 -0.20 5.69 0.24
N GLU A 87 -0.40 4.97 1.34
CA GLU A 87 -1.13 3.68 1.36
C GLU A 87 -2.61 3.84 1.04
N PHE A 88 -3.23 4.92 1.51
CA PHE A 88 -4.59 5.30 1.10
C PHE A 88 -4.67 5.52 -0.42
N LEU A 89 -3.76 6.31 -0.99
CA LEU A 89 -3.74 6.60 -2.43
C LEU A 89 -3.50 5.35 -3.27
N ILE A 90 -2.63 4.44 -2.81
CA ILE A 90 -2.36 3.14 -3.44
C ILE A 90 -3.64 2.28 -3.45
N GLY A 91 -4.39 2.26 -2.35
CA GLY A 91 -5.61 1.47 -2.21
C GLY A 91 -6.75 1.86 -3.16
N ILE A 92 -6.83 3.12 -3.59
CA ILE A 92 -7.93 3.64 -4.44
C ILE A 92 -8.08 2.86 -5.75
N PRO A 93 -7.06 2.78 -6.63
CA PRO A 93 -7.20 2.02 -7.87
C PRO A 93 -7.09 0.51 -7.66
N LEU A 94 -6.38 0.05 -6.62
CA LEU A 94 -6.20 -1.38 -6.37
C LEU A 94 -7.51 -2.11 -6.15
N ALA A 95 -8.44 -1.51 -5.38
CA ALA A 95 -9.77 -2.07 -5.16
C ALA A 95 -10.57 -2.23 -6.47
N LEU A 96 -10.30 -1.39 -7.48
CA LEU A 96 -10.99 -1.42 -8.78
C LEU A 96 -10.32 -2.34 -9.81
N ILE A 97 -8.99 -2.47 -9.74
CA ILE A 97 -8.20 -3.23 -10.70
C ILE A 97 -8.20 -4.71 -10.31
N ILE A 98 -7.86 -5.05 -9.06
CA ILE A 98 -7.63 -6.43 -8.65
C ILE A 98 -8.92 -7.28 -8.71
N ALA A 99 -10.08 -6.69 -8.40
CA ALA A 99 -11.37 -7.38 -8.51
C ALA A 99 -11.69 -7.88 -9.93
N LYS A 100 -11.01 -7.36 -10.96
CA LYS A 100 -11.22 -7.70 -12.37
C LYS A 100 -10.16 -8.65 -12.94
N VAL A 101 -9.04 -8.84 -12.26
CA VAL A 101 -7.93 -9.68 -12.75
C VAL A 101 -8.22 -11.13 -12.36
N LYS A 102 -8.96 -11.85 -13.20
CA LYS A 102 -9.29 -13.27 -12.98
C LYS A 102 -8.39 -14.22 -13.77
N VAL A 103 -8.17 -13.91 -15.05
CA VAL A 103 -7.26 -14.61 -15.95
C VAL A 103 -6.70 -13.57 -16.89
N VAL A 104 -5.39 -13.33 -16.83
CA VAL A 104 -4.70 -12.35 -17.68
C VAL A 104 -3.47 -13.01 -18.27
N SER A 105 -3.14 -12.65 -19.50
CA SER A 105 -1.93 -13.10 -20.17
C SER A 105 -0.69 -12.56 -19.45
N PHE A 106 0.46 -13.21 -19.65
CA PHE A 106 1.73 -12.73 -19.09
C PHE A 106 2.05 -11.28 -19.50
N LYS A 107 1.68 -10.90 -20.73
CA LYS A 107 1.84 -9.53 -21.22
C LYS A 107 1.00 -8.54 -20.42
N GLU A 108 -0.25 -8.88 -20.13
CA GLU A 108 -1.14 -8.03 -19.32
C GLU A 108 -0.65 -7.91 -17.87
N VAL A 109 -0.15 -9.00 -17.27
CA VAL A 109 0.47 -8.95 -15.93
C VAL A 109 1.63 -7.96 -15.91
N THR A 110 2.51 -8.01 -16.90
CA THR A 110 3.64 -7.08 -17.00
C THR A 110 3.17 -5.63 -17.14
N VAL A 111 2.18 -5.37 -18.00
CA VAL A 111 1.62 -4.01 -18.18
C VAL A 111 0.99 -3.50 -16.90
N TRP A 112 0.14 -4.30 -16.24
CA TRP A 112 -0.47 -3.92 -14.96
C TRP A 112 0.56 -3.74 -13.85
N GLY A 113 1.62 -4.56 -13.82
CA GLY A 113 2.73 -4.41 -12.88
C GLY A 113 3.44 -3.06 -13.04
N VAL A 114 3.71 -2.64 -14.28
CA VAL A 114 4.30 -1.31 -14.56
C VAL A 114 3.36 -0.19 -14.15
N ILE A 115 2.07 -0.29 -14.49
CA ILE A 115 1.06 0.73 -14.13
C ILE A 115 0.95 0.88 -12.60
N VAL A 116 0.83 -0.24 -11.87
CA VAL A 116 0.74 -0.24 -10.40
C VAL A 116 2.05 0.27 -9.78
N GLY A 117 3.21 -0.14 -10.30
CA GLY A 117 4.51 0.35 -9.83
C GLY A 117 4.66 1.87 -9.98
N LEU A 118 4.29 2.42 -11.13
CA LEU A 118 4.27 3.87 -11.36
C LEU A 118 3.28 4.56 -10.42
N TRP A 119 2.11 3.96 -10.19
CA TRP A 119 1.11 4.51 -9.26
C TRP A 119 1.61 4.56 -7.82
N ILE A 120 2.31 3.53 -7.35
CA ILE A 120 2.93 3.50 -6.02
C ILE A 120 3.92 4.66 -5.89
N TYR A 121 4.79 4.86 -6.89
CA TYR A 121 5.74 5.97 -6.89
C TYR A 121 5.04 7.33 -6.82
N ILE A 122 4.04 7.56 -7.67
CA ILE A 122 3.27 8.81 -7.70
C ILE A 122 2.55 9.04 -6.36
N SER A 123 1.95 8.00 -5.79
CA SER A 123 1.23 8.07 -4.52
C SER A 123 2.13 8.55 -3.38
N TYR A 124 3.32 7.95 -3.25
CA TYR A 124 4.29 8.37 -2.25
C TYR A 124 4.93 9.72 -2.53
N TRP A 125 5.16 10.07 -3.79
CA TRP A 125 5.63 11.41 -4.15
C TRP A 125 4.62 12.49 -3.73
N ILE A 126 3.33 12.29 -4.03
CA ILE A 126 2.25 13.18 -3.59
C ILE A 126 2.19 13.23 -2.06
N ALA A 127 2.17 12.07 -1.40
CA ALA A 127 2.07 12.00 0.06
C ALA A 127 3.24 12.71 0.76
N TYR A 128 4.45 12.56 0.23
CA TYR A 128 5.64 13.23 0.75
C TYR A 128 5.57 14.75 0.55
N LYS A 129 5.10 15.22 -0.63
CA LYS A 129 4.86 16.64 -0.87
C LYS A 129 3.81 17.22 0.08
N ILE A 130 2.72 16.50 0.32
CA ILE A 130 1.69 16.89 1.29
C ILE A 130 2.30 17.01 2.69
N GLN A 131 3.12 16.05 3.11
CA GLN A 131 3.79 16.11 4.41
C GLN A 131 4.70 17.33 4.55
N ILE A 132 5.40 17.76 3.49
CA ILE A 132 6.20 18.99 3.51
C ILE A 132 5.33 20.25 3.53
N LEU A 133 4.16 20.23 2.88
CA LEU A 133 3.31 21.42 2.75
C LEU A 133 2.46 21.69 4.01
N ILE A 134 2.05 20.64 4.71
CA ILE A 134 1.16 20.74 5.88
C ILE A 134 1.94 21.04 7.17
N LEU A 135 3.28 21.00 7.16
CA LEU A 135 4.13 20.92 8.36
C LEU A 135 5.47 21.65 8.24
#